data_AF-A0A2V8R2J1-F1
#
_entry.id   AF-A0A2V8R2J1-F1
#
_cell.length_a   1.000
_cell.length_b   1.000
_cell.length_c   1.000
_cell.angle_alpha   90.00
_cell.angle_beta   90.00
_cell.angle_gamma   90.00
#
_symmetry.space_group_name_H-M   'P 1'
#
loop_
_entity.id
_entity.type
_entity.pdbx_description
1 polymer ?
#
loop_
_entity_poly.entity_id
_entity_poly.type
_entity_poly.pdbx_seq_one_letter_code
_entity_poly.pdbx_strand_id
1 'polypeptide(L)' 'VGAVLTWTAGGVKRTRLRTSGGSYLASHDPREILGAGRGGKIESVEIRWPSGKIDRLTDLPINTYIKVVEGEGVSKR' A
#
# COMPACT_ATOMS: atom_id res chain seq x y z
N VAL A 1 13.88 -7.05 4.24
CA VAL A 1 13.51 -5.64 4.49
C VAL A 1 12.28 -5.31 3.66
N GLY A 2 11.34 -4.48 4.13
CA GLY A 2 10.05 -4.30 3.45
C GLY A 2 9.21 -3.15 4.01
N ALA A 3 8.14 -2.78 3.31
CA ALA A 3 7.22 -1.72 3.72
C ALA A 3 6.01 -2.30 4.45
N VAL A 4 5.52 -1.62 5.49
CA VAL A 4 4.28 -2.00 6.19
C VAL A 4 3.14 -1.15 5.64
N LEU A 5 2.15 -1.81 5.05
CA LEU A 5 0.93 -1.17 4.57
C LEU A 5 -0.16 -1.34 5.62
N THR A 6 -0.82 -0.25 5.98
CA THR A 6 -1.98 -0.25 6.87
C THR A 6 -3.11 0.50 6.19
N TRP A 7 -4.27 -0.10 6.02
CA TRP A 7 -5.41 0.56 5.40
C TRP A 7 -6.69 0.34 6.17
N THR A 8 -7.57 1.35 6.15
CA THR A 8 -8.90 1.28 6.74
C THR A 8 -9.93 1.30 5.63
N ALA A 9 -10.84 0.32 5.65
CA ALA A 9 -11.94 0.24 4.71
C ALA A 9 -13.19 -0.29 5.42
N GLY A 10 -14.28 0.49 5.37
CA GLY A 10 -15.55 0.18 6.04
C GLY A 10 -15.41 0.06 7.55
N GLY A 11 -14.66 0.99 8.18
CA GLY A 11 -14.37 0.98 9.61
C GLY A 11 -13.42 -0.13 10.09
N VAL A 12 -12.93 -1.00 9.19
CA VAL A 12 -11.99 -2.07 9.53
C VAL A 12 -10.58 -1.70 9.12
N LYS A 13 -9.69 -1.59 10.09
CA LYS A 13 -8.24 -1.38 9.90
C LYS A 13 -7.55 -2.73 9.66
N ARG A 14 -6.74 -2.80 8.61
CA ARG A 14 -5.94 -3.97 8.23
C ARG A 14 -4.49 -3.54 8.08
N THR A 15 -3.57 -4.43 8.43
CA THR A 15 -2.14 -4.20 8.29
C THR A 15 -1.50 -5.40 7.60
N ARG A 16 -0.61 -5.15 6.65
CA ARG A 16 0.15 -6.15 5.91
C ARG A 16 1.58 -5.69 5.75
N LEU A 17 2.52 -6.58 6.07
CA LEU A 17 3.93 -6.38 5.75
C LEU A 17 4.18 -6.84 4.31
N ARG A 18 4.59 -5.92 3.43
CA ARG A 18 5.17 -6.26 2.13
C ARG A 18 6.68 -6.41 2.32
N THR A 19 7.15 -7.65 2.40
CA THR A 19 8.58 -7.96 2.40
C THR A 19 9.11 -7.92 0.97
N SER A 20 10.18 -7.20 0.63
CA SER A 20 10.79 -7.22 -0.71
C SER A 20 11.60 -8.49 -1.02
N GLY A 21 11.25 -9.62 -0.39
CA GLY A 21 12.00 -10.86 -0.44
C GLY A 21 11.82 -11.56 -1.77
N GLY A 22 12.77 -11.37 -2.67
CA GLY A 22 13.02 -12.22 -3.83
C GLY A 22 14.46 -12.71 -3.75
N SER A 23 14.67 -14.02 -3.72
CA SER A 23 16.00 -14.60 -3.95
C SER A 23 16.50 -14.19 -5.33
N TYR A 24 17.81 -14.25 -5.60
CA TYR A 24 18.39 -13.99 -6.92
C TYR A 24 17.55 -14.68 -8.03
N LEU A 25 17.07 -13.91 -9.02
CA LEU A 25 16.13 -14.30 -10.10
C LEU A 25 14.63 -14.50 -9.75
N ALA A 26 14.21 -14.33 -8.50
CA ALA A 26 12.79 -14.36 -8.09
C ALA A 26 12.25 -12.94 -7.91
N SER A 27 11.92 -12.25 -9.01
CA SER A 27 11.23 -10.94 -8.91
C SER A 27 9.74 -11.17 -8.68
N HIS A 28 9.30 -11.05 -7.43
CA HIS A 28 7.88 -11.14 -7.09
C HIS A 28 7.17 -9.84 -7.47
N ASP A 29 5.95 -9.93 -7.99
CA ASP A 29 5.14 -8.77 -8.37
C ASP A 29 5.08 -7.73 -7.22
N PRO A 30 5.41 -6.44 -7.45
CA PRO A 30 5.37 -5.42 -6.42
C PRO A 30 3.94 -4.98 -6.07
N ARG A 31 2.93 -5.39 -6.84
CA ARG A 31 1.53 -4.99 -6.64
C ARG A 31 0.94 -5.68 -5.43
N GLU A 32 0.37 -4.87 -4.54
CA GLU A 32 -0.42 -5.33 -3.39
C GLU A 32 -1.89 -4.97 -3.63
N ILE A 33 -2.76 -5.98 -3.59
CA ILE A 33 -4.21 -5.76 -3.69
C ILE A 33 -4.77 -5.50 -2.30
N LEU A 34 -5.25 -4.28 -2.08
CA LEU A 34 -5.88 -3.86 -0.84
C LEU A 34 -7.40 -4.08 -0.92
N GLY A 35 -7.94 -4.92 -0.04
CA GLY A 35 -9.37 -5.18 0.01
C GLY A 35 -10.14 -3.97 0.56
N ALA A 36 -11.09 -3.44 -0.23
CA ALA A 36 -11.97 -2.32 0.16
C ALA A 36 -13.20 -2.74 1.01
N GLY A 37 -13.36 -4.03 1.29
CA GLY A 37 -14.49 -4.57 2.04
C GLY A 37 -15.85 -4.32 1.36
N ARG A 38 -16.95 -4.53 2.11
CA ARG A 38 -18.33 -4.31 1.61
C ARG A 38 -18.66 -2.84 1.31
N GLY A 39 -17.91 -1.90 1.89
CA GLY A 39 -18.15 -0.46 1.73
C GLY A 39 -17.61 0.12 0.43
N GLY A 40 -16.82 -0.63 -0.34
CA GLY A 40 -16.31 -0.18 -1.64
C GLY A 40 -15.53 1.14 -1.57
N LYS A 41 -14.98 1.51 -0.41
CA LYS A 41 -14.20 2.73 -0.23
C LYS A 41 -13.03 2.44 0.71
N ILE A 42 -11.85 2.94 0.32
CA ILE A 42 -10.69 2.99 1.21
C ILE A 42 -10.66 4.37 1.85
N GLU A 43 -10.76 4.40 3.18
CA GLU A 43 -10.78 5.64 3.96
C GLU A 43 -9.37 6.23 4.07
N SER A 44 -8.40 5.37 4.38
CA SER A 44 -7.00 5.75 4.44
C SER A 44 -6.08 4.56 4.17
N VAL A 45 -4.92 4.85 3.60
CA VAL A 45 -3.79 3.94 3.46
C VAL A 45 -2.57 4.64 4.03
N GLU A 46 -1.85 3.96 4.91
CA GLU A 46 -0.60 4.38 5.49
C GLU A 46 0.48 3.38 5.06
N ILE A 47 1.58 3.89 4.51
CA ILE A 47 2.72 3.11 4.06
C ILE A 47 3.90 3.53 4.90
N ARG A 48 4.39 2.62 5.74
CA ARG A 48 5.62 2.81 6.50
C ARG A 48 6.77 2.13 5.76
N TRP A 49 7.68 2.94 5.23
CA TRP A 49 8.82 2.51 4.45
C TRP A 49 9.95 1.96 5.32
N PRO A 50 10.84 1.13 4.75
CA PRO A 50 12.04 0.65 5.45
C PRO A 50 12.95 1.75 5.99
N SER A 51 13.00 2.90 5.31
CA SER A 51 13.77 4.08 5.74
C SER A 51 13.22 4.76 6.99
N GLY A 52 12.01 4.38 7.44
CA GLY A 52 11.28 5.04 8.51
C GLY A 52 10.34 6.15 8.03
N LYS A 53 10.35 6.52 6.74
CA LYS A 53 9.36 7.45 6.18
C LYS A 53 7.95 6.85 6.25
N ILE A 54 6.95 7.70 6.40
CA ILE A 54 5.55 7.31 6.44
C ILE A 54 4.79 8.15 5.40
N ASP A 55 4.18 7.50 4.43
CA ASP A 55 3.26 8.14 3.48
C ASP A 55 1.83 7.79 3.83
N ARG A 56 0.98 8.82 3.96
CA ARG A 56 -0.44 8.66 4.26
C ARG A 56 -1.28 9.16 3.10
N LEU A 57 -2.17 8.29 2.64
CA LEU A 57 -3.03 8.49 1.50
C LEU A 57 -4.48 8.39 1.97
N THR A 58 -5.33 9.26 1.44
CA THR A 58 -6.77 9.31 1.74
C THR A 58 -7.53 9.47 0.44
N ASP A 59 -8.80 9.05 0.44
CA ASP A 59 -9.72 9.21 -0.69
C ASP A 59 -9.18 8.65 -2.01
N LEU A 60 -8.61 7.44 -1.93
CA LEU A 60 -8.07 6.76 -3.11
C LEU A 60 -9.18 6.14 -3.96
N PRO A 61 -9.11 6.21 -5.30
CA PRO A 61 -10.04 5.52 -6.17
C PRO A 61 -9.94 4.00 -5.98
N ILE A 62 -11.10 3.34 -5.92
CA ILE A 62 -11.18 1.88 -5.89
C ILE A 62 -10.94 1.29 -7.28
N ASN A 63 -10.64 -0.02 -7.31
CA ASN A 63 -10.41 -0.78 -8.55
C ASN A 63 -9.35 -0.16 -9.48
N THR A 64 -8.40 0.57 -8.91
CA THR A 64 -7.34 1.27 -9.64
C THR A 64 -5.98 0.90 -9.06
N TYR A 65 -4.99 0.84 -9.94
CA TYR A 65 -3.59 0.73 -9.53
C TYR A 65 -3.02 2.11 -9.29
N ILE A 66 -2.49 2.33 -8.10
CA ILE A 66 -1.87 3.58 -7.70
C ILE A 66 -0.40 3.30 -7.45
N LYS A 67 0.47 4.06 -8.12
CA LYS A 67 1.91 3.99 -7.87
C LYS A 67 2.23 4.96 -6.74
N VAL A 68 2.86 4.45 -5.69
CA VAL A 68 3.39 5.26 -4.59
C VAL A 68 4.89 5.11 -4.60
N VAL A 69 5.60 6.23 -4.60
CA VAL A 69 7.05 6.28 -4.53
C VAL A 69 7.43 6.90 -3.20
N GLU A 70 8.32 6.23 -2.49
CA GLU A 70 8.78 6.65 -1.17
C GLU A 70 9.25 8.11 -1.19
N GLY A 71 8.60 8.96 -0.39
CA GLY A 71 8.95 10.38 -0.27
C GLY A 71 8.47 11.28 -1.42
N GLU A 72 7.90 10.71 -2.48
CA GLU A 72 7.21 11.45 -3.55
C GLU A 72 5.67 11.34 -3.43
N GLY A 73 5.18 10.37 -2.66
CA GLY A 73 3.75 10.12 -2.50
C GLY A 73 3.14 9.43 -3.71
N VAL A 74 1.88 9.76 -4.06
CA VAL A 74 1.20 9.18 -5.23
C VAL A 74 1.82 9.73 -6.51
N SER A 75 2.64 8.90 -7.14
CA SER A 75 3.24 9.18 -8.43
C SER A 75 2.20 8.86 -9.51
N LYS A 76 1.66 9.90 -10.16
CA LYS A 76 0.88 9.72 -11.39
C LYS A 76 1.83 9.25 -12.47
N ARG A 77 1.56 8.08 -13.03
CA ARG A 77 2.20 7.64 -14.27
C ARG A 77 1.45 8.22 -15.45
#